data_AF-A0A2V8T237-F1
#
_entry.id   AF-A0A2V8T237-F1
#
_cell.length_a   1.000
_cell.length_b   1.000
_cell.length_c   1.000
_cell.angle_alpha   90.00
_cell.angle_beta   90.00
_cell.angle_gamma   90.00
#
_symmetry.space_group_name_H-M   'P 1'
#
loop_
_entity.id
_entity.type
_entity.pdbx_description
1 polymer ?
#
loop_
_entity_poly.entity_id
_entity_poly.type
_entity_poly.pdbx_seq_one_letter_code
_entity_poly.pdbx_strand_id
1 'polypeptide(L)'
;MRRSRAHCKGERGSTLVEFTIGALVFLTAVFGVLEFSRLLFTHNALSDSVRRAARYAVSHASADETSVKNVAVYGNAEGTGQPVATNLTTSNVTVAYTPSSVTGVFGYPDGSVSVSITGYQFQFILPLLSSTSITMPDYHTTLTAESAGMIPPDVGPSPTPTPAPTPTPAPTPTATPTPAPTSTPTPTPAPTPTVTPTPVPTATPPPPTPTPTPKPTPTPTPTPRSCSRGENISTGCVCQPPMKANKSGKCQ
;
A
#
# COMPACT_ATOMS: atom_id res chain seq x y z
N MET A 1 -46.68 -31.53 -67.18
CA MET A 1 -46.40 -30.48 -66.19
C MET A 1 -45.45 -31.03 -65.13
N ARG A 2 -44.17 -30.65 -65.18
CA ARG A 2 -43.10 -31.18 -64.31
C ARG A 2 -42.81 -30.12 -63.23
N ARG A 3 -43.31 -30.32 -62.00
CA ARG A 3 -43.05 -29.41 -60.87
C ARG A 3 -41.65 -29.71 -60.30
N SER A 4 -40.68 -28.84 -60.60
CA SER A 4 -39.40 -28.80 -59.89
C SER A 4 -39.64 -28.45 -58.42
N ARG A 5 -39.31 -29.37 -57.52
CA ARG A 5 -39.18 -29.09 -56.08
C ARG A 5 -37.85 -28.36 -55.88
N ALA A 6 -37.94 -27.05 -55.60
CA ALA A 6 -36.79 -26.22 -55.27
C ALA A 6 -36.13 -26.69 -53.96
N HIS A 7 -34.81 -26.60 -53.95
CA HIS A 7 -33.90 -27.03 -52.89
C HIS A 7 -34.15 -26.31 -51.56
N CYS A 8 -34.56 -27.05 -50.53
CA CYS A 8 -34.35 -26.66 -49.12
C CYS A 8 -33.16 -27.45 -48.57
N LYS A 9 -31.93 -26.99 -48.81
CA LYS A 9 -30.72 -27.52 -48.16
C LYS A 9 -29.60 -26.48 -48.29
N GLY A 10 -29.41 -25.65 -47.27
CA GLY A 10 -28.33 -24.65 -47.25
C GLY A 10 -28.06 -23.99 -45.89
N GLU A 11 -29.06 -23.86 -45.01
CA GLU A 11 -28.93 -22.97 -43.84
C GLU A 11 -28.38 -23.62 -42.56
N ARG A 12 -28.11 -24.94 -42.53
CA ARG A 12 -27.76 -25.67 -41.28
C ARG A 12 -26.36 -25.38 -40.70
N GLY A 13 -25.60 -24.44 -41.28
CA GLY A 13 -24.27 -24.06 -40.78
C GLY A 13 -24.03 -22.55 -40.66
N SER A 14 -24.93 -21.70 -41.16
CA SER A 14 -24.69 -20.25 -41.21
C SER A 14 -24.69 -19.62 -39.82
N THR A 15 -25.62 -20.03 -38.95
CA THR A 15 -25.72 -19.54 -37.58
C THR A 15 -24.49 -19.89 -36.74
N LEU A 16 -23.88 -21.05 -37.01
CA LEU A 16 -22.65 -21.47 -36.34
C LEU A 16 -21.46 -20.60 -36.76
N VAL A 17 -21.37 -20.21 -38.04
CA VAL A 17 -20.32 -19.30 -38.54
C VAL A 17 -20.51 -17.88 -38.00
N GLU A 18 -21.74 -17.39 -37.97
CA GLU A 18 -22.05 -16.07 -37.41
C GLU A 18 -21.75 -16.01 -35.91
N PHE A 19 -22.11 -17.07 -35.17
CA PHE A 19 -21.78 -17.21 -33.77
C PHE A 19 -20.27 -17.29 -33.53
N THR A 20 -19.51 -18.03 -34.35
CA THR A 20 -18.06 -18.15 -34.15
C THR A 20 -17.33 -16.83 -34.43
N ILE A 21 -17.74 -16.09 -35.45
CA ILE A 21 -17.17 -14.75 -35.74
C ILE A 21 -17.53 -13.77 -34.62
N GLY A 22 -18.80 -13.76 -34.18
CA GLY A 22 -19.24 -12.92 -33.06
C GLY A 22 -18.51 -13.25 -31.76
N ALA A 23 -18.40 -14.53 -31.43
CA ALA A 23 -17.70 -15.01 -30.23
C ALA A 23 -16.19 -14.68 -30.29
N LEU A 24 -15.55 -14.79 -31.46
CA LEU A 24 -14.15 -14.42 -31.63
C LEU A 24 -13.94 -12.94 -31.30
N VAL A 25 -14.69 -12.04 -31.93
CA VAL A 25 -14.57 -10.58 -31.70
C VAL A 25 -14.88 -10.23 -30.24
N PHE A 26 -15.94 -10.82 -29.69
CA PHE A 26 -16.33 -10.59 -28.30
C PHE A 26 -15.26 -11.06 -27.30
N LEU A 27 -14.73 -12.28 -27.46
CA LEU A 27 -13.70 -12.80 -26.58
C LEU A 27 -12.39 -12.02 -26.71
N THR A 28 -12.00 -11.61 -27.92
CA THR A 28 -10.84 -10.73 -28.11
C THR A 28 -11.03 -9.39 -27.39
N ALA A 29 -12.22 -8.79 -27.44
CA ALA A 29 -12.51 -7.55 -26.72
C ALA A 29 -12.45 -7.75 -25.20
N VAL A 30 -13.06 -8.82 -24.66
CA VAL A 30 -13.02 -9.15 -23.23
C VAL A 30 -11.59 -9.36 -22.75
N PHE A 31 -10.80 -10.13 -23.49
CA PHE A 31 -9.39 -10.36 -23.18
C PHE A 31 -8.56 -9.07 -23.25
N GLY A 32 -8.84 -8.18 -24.21
CA GLY A 32 -8.22 -6.86 -24.28
C GLY A 32 -8.51 -6.01 -23.05
N VAL A 33 -9.77 -5.99 -22.58
CA VAL A 33 -10.16 -5.26 -21.36
C VAL A 33 -9.50 -5.86 -20.12
N LEU A 34 -9.42 -7.18 -20.01
CA LEU A 34 -8.78 -7.85 -18.86
C LEU A 34 -7.28 -7.54 -18.80
N GLU A 35 -6.58 -7.59 -19.93
CA GLU A 35 -5.14 -7.26 -19.97
C GLU A 35 -4.88 -5.78 -19.71
N PHE A 36 -5.73 -4.89 -20.26
CA PHE A 36 -5.61 -3.46 -19.96
C PHE A 36 -5.88 -3.15 -18.48
N SER A 37 -6.86 -3.81 -17.88
CA SER A 37 -7.16 -3.67 -16.45
C SER A 37 -5.98 -4.10 -15.58
N ARG A 38 -5.33 -5.21 -15.96
CA ARG A 38 -4.14 -5.72 -15.27
C ARG A 38 -2.94 -4.80 -15.44
N LEU A 39 -2.74 -4.25 -16.63
CA LEU A 39 -1.68 -3.27 -16.89
C LEU A 39 -1.84 -2.03 -15.99
N LEU A 40 -3.05 -1.48 -15.91
CA LEU A 40 -3.35 -0.32 -15.07
C LEU A 40 -3.13 -0.64 -13.58
N PHE A 41 -3.55 -1.83 -13.14
CA PHE A 41 -3.25 -2.30 -11.79
C PHE A 41 -1.74 -2.35 -11.53
N THR A 42 -0.96 -2.94 -12.43
CA THR A 42 0.51 -3.00 -12.30
C THR A 42 1.15 -1.62 -12.28
N HIS A 43 0.67 -0.68 -13.10
CA HIS A 43 1.16 0.71 -13.09
C HIS A 43 0.99 1.36 -11.71
N ASN A 44 -0.19 1.26 -11.13
CA ASN A 44 -0.47 1.80 -9.80
C ASN A 44 0.33 1.06 -8.71
N ALA A 45 0.45 -0.26 -8.81
CA ALA A 45 1.18 -1.09 -7.85
C ALA A 45 2.68 -0.75 -7.84
N LEU A 46 3.30 -0.52 -9.00
CA LEU A 46 4.70 -0.08 -9.09
C LEU A 46 4.89 1.33 -8.52
N SER A 47 3.98 2.25 -8.82
CA SER A 47 4.01 3.61 -8.25
C SER A 47 3.90 3.61 -6.72
N ASP A 48 3.01 2.78 -6.15
CA ASP A 48 2.85 2.64 -4.71
C ASP A 48 4.06 1.94 -4.05
N SER A 49 4.56 0.88 -4.68
CA SER A 49 5.74 0.12 -4.25
C SER A 49 6.95 1.04 -4.03
N VAL A 50 7.27 1.90 -4.99
CA VAL A 50 8.42 2.81 -4.90
C VAL A 50 8.22 3.83 -3.77
N ARG A 51 7.02 4.38 -3.61
CA ARG A 51 6.69 5.29 -2.50
C ARG A 51 6.87 4.61 -1.14
N ARG A 52 6.39 3.37 -1.01
CA ARG A 52 6.51 2.59 0.22
C ARG A 52 7.96 2.27 0.55
N ALA A 53 8.76 1.88 -0.44
CA ALA A 53 10.18 1.62 -0.26
C ALA A 53 10.97 2.88 0.13
N ALA A 54 10.66 4.04 -0.49
CA ALA A 54 11.28 5.30 -0.13
C ALA A 54 10.96 5.69 1.33
N ARG A 55 9.70 5.54 1.78
CA ARG A 55 9.31 5.78 3.19
C ARG A 55 10.04 4.85 4.15
N TYR A 56 10.18 3.57 3.77
CA TYR A 56 10.92 2.61 4.57
C TYR A 56 12.40 3.01 4.70
N ALA A 57 13.03 3.41 3.59
CA ALA A 57 14.42 3.83 3.58
C ALA A 57 14.68 5.10 4.44
N VAL A 58 13.79 6.09 4.39
CA VAL A 58 13.91 7.31 5.21
C VAL A 58 13.80 7.02 6.71
N SER A 59 12.87 6.14 7.09
CA SER A 59 12.61 5.83 8.50
C SER A 59 13.64 4.88 9.14
N HIS A 60 14.50 4.27 8.32
CA HIS A 60 15.50 3.30 8.78
C HIS A 60 16.89 3.72 8.29
N ALA A 61 17.53 4.62 9.06
CA ALA A 61 18.84 5.19 8.73
C ALA A 61 19.90 4.13 8.40
N SER A 62 19.79 2.90 8.92
CA SER A 62 20.71 1.79 8.70
C SER A 62 20.08 0.58 7.99
N ALA A 63 18.97 0.76 7.25
CA ALA A 63 18.40 -0.33 6.48
C ALA A 63 19.38 -0.78 5.39
N ASP A 64 19.68 -2.08 5.36
CA ASP A 64 20.39 -2.69 4.24
C ASP A 64 19.65 -2.39 2.93
N GLU A 65 20.39 -2.13 1.85
CA GLU A 65 19.85 -1.88 0.52
C GLU A 65 18.93 -3.03 0.11
N THR A 66 19.32 -4.24 0.50
CA THR A 66 18.56 -5.47 0.31
C THR A 66 17.16 -5.36 0.91
N SER A 67 17.03 -4.84 2.14
CA SER A 67 15.72 -4.67 2.79
C SER A 67 14.86 -3.63 2.09
N VAL A 68 15.45 -2.52 1.61
CA VAL A 68 14.72 -1.50 0.83
C VAL A 68 14.22 -2.08 -0.49
N LYS A 69 15.08 -2.81 -1.20
CA LYS A 69 14.71 -3.52 -2.44
C LYS A 69 13.63 -4.58 -2.19
N ASN A 70 13.73 -5.31 -1.08
CA ASN A 70 12.72 -6.29 -0.70
C ASN A 70 11.37 -5.63 -0.39
N VAL A 71 11.35 -4.47 0.26
CA VAL A 71 10.11 -3.71 0.49
C VAL A 71 9.49 -3.25 -0.83
N ALA A 72 10.29 -2.82 -1.81
CA ALA A 72 9.78 -2.48 -3.13
C ALA A 72 9.18 -3.72 -3.84
N VAL A 73 9.88 -4.85 -3.84
CA VAL A 73 9.46 -6.02 -4.62
C VAL A 73 8.36 -6.82 -3.93
N TYR A 74 8.49 -7.10 -2.64
CA TYR A 74 7.63 -8.03 -1.89
C TYR A 74 6.72 -7.33 -0.88
N GLY A 75 6.93 -6.03 -0.65
CA GLY A 75 6.18 -5.32 0.36
C GLY A 75 6.56 -5.72 1.79
N ASN A 76 7.73 -6.27 2.04
CA ASN A 76 8.27 -6.51 3.37
C ASN A 76 9.80 -6.55 3.32
N ALA A 77 10.47 -6.28 4.44
CA ALA A 77 11.93 -6.22 4.49
C ALA A 77 12.60 -7.60 4.37
N GLU A 78 11.87 -8.67 4.72
CA GLU A 78 12.36 -10.05 4.72
C GLU A 78 12.48 -10.64 3.30
N GLY A 79 11.80 -10.04 2.31
CA GLY A 79 11.79 -10.51 0.93
C GLY A 79 10.97 -11.79 0.73
N THR A 80 9.95 -12.01 1.55
CA THR A 80 9.13 -13.21 1.53
C THR A 80 7.81 -12.99 0.79
N GLY A 81 7.22 -14.07 0.26
CA GLY A 81 5.93 -14.02 -0.45
C GLY A 81 6.05 -13.78 -1.95
N GLN A 82 4.92 -13.43 -2.58
CA GLN A 82 4.88 -13.11 -4.00
C GLN A 82 5.24 -11.65 -4.23
N PRO A 83 5.95 -11.32 -5.33
CA PRO A 83 6.24 -9.95 -5.67
C PRO A 83 4.95 -9.18 -5.98
N VAL A 84 4.97 -7.87 -5.71
CA VAL A 84 3.87 -6.92 -5.96
C VAL A 84 3.43 -6.94 -7.43
N ALA A 85 4.36 -7.25 -8.33
CA ALA A 85 4.08 -7.48 -9.74
C ALA A 85 4.86 -8.70 -10.26
N THR A 86 4.27 -9.47 -11.16
CA THR A 86 4.94 -10.59 -11.83
C THR A 86 6.18 -10.11 -12.58
N ASN A 87 7.27 -10.88 -12.56
CA ASN A 87 8.57 -10.53 -13.15
C ASN A 87 9.26 -9.29 -12.55
N LEU A 88 8.74 -8.72 -11.46
CA LEU A 88 9.46 -7.71 -10.71
C LEU A 88 10.47 -8.41 -9.79
N THR A 89 11.73 -8.03 -9.91
CA THR A 89 12.80 -8.56 -9.06
C THR A 89 13.60 -7.41 -8.44
N THR A 90 14.45 -7.73 -7.47
CA THR A 90 15.28 -6.73 -6.79
C THR A 90 16.32 -6.11 -7.72
N SER A 91 16.64 -6.73 -8.87
CA SER A 91 17.52 -6.14 -9.88
C SER A 91 16.88 -4.99 -10.65
N ASN A 92 15.54 -4.90 -10.68
CA ASN A 92 14.84 -3.76 -11.27
C ASN A 92 14.86 -2.53 -10.34
N VAL A 93 15.22 -2.71 -9.07
CA VAL A 93 15.14 -1.64 -8.06
C VAL A 93 16.53 -1.05 -7.85
N THR A 94 16.63 0.27 -7.99
CA THR A 94 17.84 1.04 -7.66
C THR A 94 17.52 2.01 -6.54
N VAL A 95 18.37 2.01 -5.50
CA VAL A 95 18.26 2.91 -4.36
C VAL A 95 19.46 3.84 -4.36
N ALA A 96 19.21 5.14 -4.37
CA ALA A 96 20.24 6.16 -4.35
C ALA A 96 20.05 7.06 -3.14
N TYR A 97 21.10 7.19 -2.34
CA TYR A 97 21.14 8.13 -1.23
C TYR A 97 21.91 9.39 -1.68
N THR A 98 21.58 10.53 -1.10
CA THR A 98 22.26 11.80 -1.32
C THR A 98 22.45 12.46 0.04
N PRO A 99 23.64 13.01 0.37
CA PRO A 99 24.82 13.21 -0.48
C PRO A 99 25.77 12.00 -0.60
N SER A 100 25.54 10.93 0.16
CA SER A 100 26.43 9.75 0.16
C SER A 100 25.97 8.70 -0.84
N SER A 101 26.91 8.10 -1.58
CA SER A 101 26.66 6.88 -2.37
C SER A 101 26.65 5.61 -1.52
N VAL A 102 26.95 5.70 -0.21
CA VAL A 102 26.98 4.56 0.70
C VAL A 102 25.58 4.34 1.28
N THR A 103 25.04 3.13 1.08
CA THR A 103 23.76 2.68 1.61
C THR A 103 23.69 2.85 3.14
N GLY A 104 22.65 3.53 3.62
CA GLY A 104 22.43 3.75 5.05
C GLY A 104 23.29 4.89 5.65
N VAL A 105 23.96 5.69 4.83
CA VAL A 105 24.62 6.92 5.29
C VAL A 105 23.81 8.11 4.82
N PHE A 106 22.85 8.51 5.65
CA PHE A 106 22.05 9.71 5.42
C PHE A 106 22.70 10.89 6.13
N GLY A 107 23.00 11.97 5.40
CA GLY A 107 23.34 13.24 6.02
C GLY A 107 22.07 13.84 6.60
N TYR A 108 21.84 13.76 7.92
CA TYR A 108 20.82 14.61 8.55
C TYR A 108 21.38 16.04 8.66
N PRO A 109 20.61 17.11 8.36
CA PRO A 109 19.19 17.14 7.96
C PRO A 109 18.93 17.14 6.44
N ASP A 110 19.96 17.28 5.60
CA ASP A 110 19.80 17.61 4.17
C ASP A 110 19.77 16.41 3.21
N GLY A 111 19.80 15.20 3.75
CA GLY A 111 19.89 13.96 2.98
C GLY A 111 18.55 13.57 2.36
N SER A 112 18.61 12.94 1.20
CA SER A 112 17.45 12.37 0.52
C SER A 112 17.71 10.95 0.06
N VAL A 113 16.66 10.12 0.01
CA VAL A 113 16.68 8.84 -0.68
C VAL A 113 15.78 8.90 -1.90
N SER A 114 16.29 8.39 -3.01
CA SER A 114 15.54 8.15 -4.23
C SER A 114 15.48 6.64 -4.46
N VAL A 115 14.27 6.08 -4.51
CA VAL A 115 14.05 4.70 -4.94
C VAL A 115 13.50 4.75 -6.35
N SER A 116 13.98 3.87 -7.22
CA SER A 116 13.53 3.76 -8.60
C SER A 116 13.36 2.31 -9.02
N ILE A 117 12.34 2.04 -9.85
CA ILE A 117 12.14 0.79 -10.57
C ILE A 117 12.34 1.09 -12.05
N THR A 118 13.29 0.41 -12.68
CA THR A 118 13.65 0.58 -14.08
C THR A 118 13.65 -0.76 -14.83
N GLY A 119 13.39 -0.69 -16.14
CA GLY A 119 13.45 -1.86 -17.02
C GLY A 119 12.44 -2.96 -16.69
N TYR A 120 11.32 -2.63 -16.06
CA TYR A 120 10.26 -3.61 -15.77
C TYR A 120 9.51 -3.98 -17.07
N GLN A 121 9.41 -5.29 -17.33
CA GLN A 121 8.73 -5.83 -18.51
C GLN A 121 7.36 -6.40 -18.11
N PHE A 122 6.30 -5.75 -18.58
CA PHE A 122 4.95 -6.28 -18.44
C PHE A 122 4.72 -7.41 -19.46
N GLN A 123 4.37 -8.60 -18.97
CA GLN A 123 4.10 -9.77 -19.81
C GLN A 123 2.60 -10.02 -19.93
N PHE A 124 2.08 -10.22 -21.13
CA PHE A 124 0.68 -10.58 -21.30
C PHE A 124 0.43 -12.05 -20.88
N ILE A 125 -0.70 -12.32 -20.21
CA ILE A 125 -1.09 -13.68 -19.80
C ILE A 125 -1.81 -14.40 -20.95
N LEU A 126 -2.41 -13.65 -21.89
CA LEU A 126 -3.06 -14.25 -23.06
C LEU A 126 -2.09 -15.14 -23.84
N PRO A 127 -2.46 -16.42 -24.14
CA PRO A 127 -1.60 -17.35 -24.86
C PRO A 127 -1.09 -16.81 -26.19
N LEU A 128 -1.95 -16.08 -26.91
CA LEU A 128 -1.64 -15.47 -28.21
C LEU A 128 -0.58 -14.35 -28.12
N LEU A 129 -0.44 -13.72 -26.96
CA LEU A 129 0.47 -12.59 -26.72
C LEU A 129 1.53 -12.90 -25.64
N SER A 130 1.61 -14.15 -25.18
CA SER A 130 2.45 -14.57 -24.06
C SER A 130 3.96 -14.32 -24.24
N SER A 131 4.42 -14.26 -25.50
CA SER A 131 5.80 -13.94 -25.89
C SER A 131 6.04 -12.43 -26.08
N THR A 132 4.99 -11.62 -26.09
CA THR A 132 5.10 -10.17 -26.19
C THR A 132 5.23 -9.57 -24.80
N SER A 133 6.19 -8.67 -24.63
CA SER A 133 6.33 -7.88 -23.40
C SER A 133 6.47 -6.41 -23.77
N ILE A 134 5.97 -5.55 -22.88
CA ILE A 134 6.07 -4.10 -23.02
C ILE A 134 6.89 -3.57 -21.85
N THR A 135 7.87 -2.75 -22.18
CA THR A 135 8.67 -2.04 -21.18
C THR A 135 7.82 -0.92 -20.59
N MET A 136 7.58 -1.02 -19.28
CA MET A 136 6.90 0.05 -18.54
C MET A 136 7.85 1.25 -18.37
N PRO A 137 7.30 2.47 -18.17
CA PRO A 137 8.12 3.62 -17.84
C PRO A 137 8.83 3.42 -16.49
N ASP A 138 9.87 4.23 -16.27
CA ASP A 138 10.57 4.23 -14.99
C ASP A 138 9.71 4.87 -13.89
N TYR A 139 9.63 4.20 -12.74
CA TYR A 139 8.92 4.71 -11.56
C TYR A 139 9.95 5.14 -10.54
N HIS A 140 9.88 6.37 -10.04
CA HIS A 140 10.78 6.84 -8.99
C HIS A 140 10.03 7.65 -7.94
N THR A 141 10.55 7.67 -6.72
CA THR A 141 10.09 8.56 -5.65
C THR A 141 11.29 8.96 -4.82
N THR A 142 11.42 10.27 -4.61
CA THR A 142 12.44 10.85 -3.76
C THR A 142 11.80 11.44 -2.53
N LEU A 143 12.33 11.10 -1.35
CA LEU A 143 11.90 11.65 -0.08
C LEU A 143 13.12 12.19 0.67
N THR A 144 12.93 13.31 1.35
CA THR A 144 13.91 13.88 2.27
C THR A 144 13.90 13.09 3.58
N ALA A 145 15.03 13.09 4.28
CA ALA A 145 15.14 12.40 5.55
C ALA A 145 14.28 13.10 6.63
N GLU A 146 13.15 12.51 6.99
CA GLU A 146 12.34 12.94 8.14
C GLU A 146 12.81 12.16 9.37
N SER A 147 13.65 12.79 10.20
CA SER A 147 14.14 12.30 11.50
C SER A 147 14.38 10.78 11.54
N ALA A 148 15.50 10.33 10.98
CA ALA A 148 15.83 8.93 10.72
C ALA A 148 16.11 8.07 11.99
N GLY A 149 15.26 8.15 13.01
CA GLY A 149 15.44 7.51 14.31
C GLY A 149 16.62 8.06 15.13
N MET A 150 17.33 9.06 14.61
CA MET A 150 18.39 9.76 15.33
C MET A 150 17.77 10.68 16.37
N ILE A 151 17.87 10.30 17.65
CA ILE A 151 17.74 11.26 18.75
C ILE A 151 18.93 12.21 18.60
N PRO A 152 18.71 13.54 18.48
CA PRO A 152 19.82 14.47 18.44
C PRO A 152 20.75 14.20 19.64
N PRO A 153 22.08 14.15 19.45
CA PRO A 153 23.01 13.92 20.55
C PRO A 153 22.95 15.01 21.64
N ASP A 154 22.20 16.09 21.41
CA ASP A 154 22.04 17.22 22.32
C ASP A 154 20.68 17.26 23.06
N VAL A 155 19.83 16.23 22.95
CA VAL A 155 18.69 16.10 23.87
C VAL A 155 19.22 15.49 25.16
N GLY A 156 19.78 16.32 26.04
CA GLY A 156 20.06 15.94 27.42
C GLY A 156 18.81 15.36 28.11
N PRO A 157 18.94 14.64 29.24
CA PRO A 157 17.78 14.10 29.94
C PRO A 157 16.76 15.23 30.13
N SER A 158 15.55 15.03 29.59
CA SER A 158 14.44 15.95 29.73
C SER A 158 14.41 16.43 31.18
N PRO A 159 14.46 17.75 31.46
CA PRO A 159 14.44 18.22 32.83
C PRO A 159 13.23 17.60 33.50
N THR A 160 13.45 16.94 34.64
CA THR A 160 12.38 16.36 35.45
C THR A 160 11.27 17.41 35.53
N PRO A 161 10.03 17.09 35.14
CA PRO A 161 8.96 18.07 35.09
C PRO A 161 8.91 18.76 36.45
N THR A 162 9.20 20.06 36.47
CA THR A 162 9.03 20.87 37.67
C THR A 162 7.59 20.68 38.10
N PRO A 163 7.31 20.24 39.34
CA PRO A 163 5.94 20.00 39.78
C PRO A 163 5.12 21.24 39.46
N ALA A 164 4.03 21.05 38.71
CA ALA A 164 3.15 22.12 38.30
C ALA A 164 2.69 22.89 39.55
N PRO A 165 2.71 24.23 39.54
CA PRO A 165 2.25 25.00 40.69
C PRO A 165 0.81 24.58 41.02
N THR A 166 0.56 24.29 42.30
CA THR A 166 -0.77 23.98 42.82
C THR A 166 -1.74 25.08 42.36
N PRO A 167 -2.85 24.74 41.66
CA PRO A 167 -3.75 25.77 41.14
C PRO A 167 -4.32 26.57 42.31
N THR A 168 -4.06 27.87 42.31
CA THR A 168 -4.74 28.83 43.18
C THR A 168 -6.25 28.74 42.92
N PRO A 169 -7.10 28.57 43.94
CA PRO A 169 -8.54 28.48 43.73
C PRO A 169 -9.05 29.73 43.00
N ALA A 170 -9.73 29.50 41.87
CA ALA A 170 -10.30 30.55 41.05
C ALA A 170 -11.38 31.33 41.85
N PRO A 171 -11.43 32.67 41.75
CA PRO A 171 -12.44 33.45 42.44
C PRO A 171 -13.84 33.06 41.97
N THR A 172 -14.74 32.93 42.94
CA THR A 172 -16.15 32.58 42.71
C THR A 172 -16.80 33.61 41.78
N PRO A 173 -17.45 33.20 40.66
CA PRO A 173 -18.03 34.13 39.72
C PRO A 173 -19.15 34.93 40.38
N THR A 174 -19.04 36.26 40.34
CA THR A 174 -20.10 37.18 40.74
C THR A 174 -21.16 37.21 39.64
N ALA A 175 -22.43 37.05 40.01
CA ALA A 175 -23.53 37.02 39.05
C ALA A 175 -23.67 38.36 38.31
N THR A 176 -23.47 38.33 36.99
CA THR A 176 -23.70 39.47 36.11
C THR A 176 -25.20 39.69 35.91
N PRO A 177 -25.75 40.92 36.04
CA PRO A 177 -27.18 41.16 35.86
C PRO A 177 -27.62 40.91 34.42
N THR A 178 -28.71 40.17 34.27
CA THR A 178 -29.36 39.83 33.00
C THR A 178 -29.91 41.09 32.32
N PRO A 179 -29.52 41.41 31.07
CA PRO A 179 -30.09 42.54 30.34
C PRO A 179 -31.55 42.28 29.92
N ALA A 180 -32.34 43.36 29.91
CA ALA A 180 -33.76 43.36 29.55
C ALA A 180 -33.98 43.05 28.05
N PRO A 181 -35.10 42.41 27.68
CA PRO A 181 -35.34 41.96 26.31
C PRO A 181 -35.57 43.14 25.35
N THR A 182 -34.73 43.21 24.32
CA THR A 182 -34.91 44.09 23.15
C THR A 182 -35.88 43.47 22.15
N SER A 183 -36.81 44.28 21.63
CA SER A 183 -37.84 43.87 20.67
C SER A 183 -37.27 43.40 19.34
N THR A 184 -37.68 42.21 18.92
CA THR A 184 -37.30 41.54 17.67
C THR A 184 -37.91 42.26 16.45
N PRO A 185 -37.13 42.63 15.42
CA PRO A 185 -37.68 43.16 14.18
C PRO A 185 -38.35 42.05 13.34
N THR A 186 -39.46 42.43 12.70
CA THR A 186 -40.30 41.60 11.83
C THR A 186 -39.54 41.11 10.59
N PRO A 187 -39.61 39.81 10.22
CA PRO A 187 -38.88 39.28 9.08
C PRO A 187 -39.44 39.76 7.73
N THR A 188 -38.53 40.18 6.85
CA THR A 188 -38.78 40.45 5.43
C THR A 188 -39.08 39.13 4.70
N PRO A 189 -40.12 39.06 3.84
CA PRO A 189 -40.44 37.82 3.11
C PRO A 189 -39.34 37.45 2.11
N ALA A 190 -38.92 36.19 2.18
CA ALA A 190 -37.91 35.58 1.31
C ALA A 190 -38.49 35.28 -0.10
N PRO A 191 -37.68 35.36 -1.17
CA PRO A 191 -38.14 35.07 -2.53
C PRO A 191 -38.51 33.59 -2.70
N THR A 192 -39.57 33.38 -3.48
CA THR A 192 -40.18 32.10 -3.81
C THR A 192 -39.19 31.16 -4.52
N PRO A 193 -39.04 29.90 -4.08
CA PRO A 193 -38.11 28.97 -4.72
C PRO A 193 -38.62 28.51 -6.09
N THR A 194 -37.74 28.59 -7.09
CA THR A 194 -37.93 28.01 -8.42
C THR A 194 -37.88 26.48 -8.33
N VAL A 195 -38.87 25.81 -8.91
CA VAL A 195 -38.99 24.35 -8.84
C VAL A 195 -37.99 23.70 -9.80
N THR A 196 -36.97 23.03 -9.25
CA THR A 196 -36.05 22.18 -10.01
C THR A 196 -36.72 20.83 -10.30
N PRO A 197 -36.70 20.30 -11.54
CA PRO A 197 -37.33 19.03 -11.87
C PRO A 197 -36.70 17.87 -11.10
N THR A 198 -37.55 17.05 -10.49
CA THR A 198 -37.22 15.88 -9.69
C THR A 198 -36.51 14.82 -10.55
N PRO A 199 -35.31 14.34 -10.17
CA PRO A 199 -34.66 13.23 -10.86
C PRO A 199 -35.47 11.94 -10.68
N VAL A 200 -35.56 11.17 -11.76
CA VAL A 200 -36.18 9.84 -11.82
C VAL A 200 -35.44 8.89 -10.85
N PRO A 201 -36.14 8.05 -10.06
CA PRO A 201 -35.49 7.15 -9.11
C PRO A 201 -34.64 6.10 -9.82
N THR A 202 -33.32 6.19 -9.63
CA THR A 202 -32.35 5.15 -9.97
C THR A 202 -32.61 3.92 -9.10
N ALA A 203 -32.69 2.73 -9.72
CA ALA A 203 -32.92 1.47 -9.02
C ALA A 203 -31.89 1.24 -7.90
N THR A 204 -32.39 0.90 -6.71
CA THR A 204 -31.60 0.61 -5.52
C THR A 204 -30.70 -0.61 -5.77
N PRO A 205 -29.38 -0.53 -5.54
CA PRO A 205 -28.49 -1.68 -5.67
C PRO A 205 -28.83 -2.77 -4.63
N PRO A 206 -28.59 -4.05 -4.95
CA PRO A 206 -28.84 -5.15 -4.01
C PRO A 206 -27.96 -5.03 -2.75
N PRO A 207 -28.43 -5.56 -1.61
CA PRO A 207 -27.73 -5.45 -0.33
C PRO A 207 -26.35 -6.12 -0.40
N PRO A 208 -25.34 -5.56 0.30
CA PRO A 208 -23.99 -6.11 0.29
C PRO A 208 -23.98 -7.51 0.90
N THR A 209 -23.35 -8.44 0.18
CA THR A 209 -23.05 -9.80 0.64
C THR A 209 -22.30 -9.75 1.97
N PRO A 210 -22.68 -10.53 3.00
CA PRO A 210 -22.01 -10.51 4.29
C PRO A 210 -20.52 -10.86 4.13
N THR A 211 -19.66 -9.96 4.61
CA THR A 211 -18.22 -10.12 4.63
C THR A 211 -17.85 -11.35 5.46
N PRO A 212 -17.00 -12.27 4.95
CA PRO A 212 -16.60 -13.45 5.71
C PRO A 212 -15.87 -13.02 6.99
N THR A 213 -16.32 -13.53 8.12
CA THR A 213 -15.71 -13.31 9.43
C THR A 213 -14.26 -13.82 9.40
N PRO A 214 -13.26 -12.98 9.73
CA PRO A 214 -11.87 -13.40 9.68
C PRO A 214 -11.64 -14.57 10.66
N LYS A 215 -11.06 -15.65 10.13
CA LYS A 215 -10.59 -16.80 10.88
C LYS A 215 -9.58 -16.32 11.94
N PRO A 216 -9.65 -16.78 13.21
CA PRO A 216 -8.74 -16.35 14.25
C PRO A 216 -7.29 -16.57 13.83
N THR A 217 -6.53 -15.49 13.80
CA THR A 217 -5.08 -15.47 13.57
C THR A 217 -4.40 -16.29 14.67
N PRO A 218 -3.52 -17.25 14.34
CA PRO A 218 -2.79 -18.00 15.36
C PRO A 218 -1.97 -17.04 16.23
N THR A 219 -2.09 -17.21 17.55
CA THR A 219 -1.31 -16.49 18.56
C THR A 219 0.18 -16.62 18.23
N PRO A 220 0.95 -15.51 18.17
CA PRO A 220 2.36 -15.58 17.85
C PRO A 220 3.10 -16.41 18.91
N THR A 221 3.84 -17.42 18.46
CA THR A 221 4.76 -18.18 19.29
C THR A 221 5.81 -17.23 19.86
N PRO A 222 6.05 -17.22 21.19
CA PRO A 222 6.99 -16.30 21.81
C PRO A 222 8.40 -16.51 21.25
N THR A 223 9.00 -15.43 20.75
CA THR A 223 10.38 -15.42 20.25
C THR A 223 11.33 -15.62 21.44
N PRO A 224 12.27 -16.58 21.39
CA PRO A 224 13.18 -16.85 22.50
C PRO A 224 14.16 -15.69 22.72
N ARG A 225 14.38 -15.35 23.98
CA ARG A 225 15.29 -14.27 24.42
C ARG A 225 16.76 -14.58 24.10
N SER A 226 17.60 -13.56 23.89
CA SER A 226 19.05 -13.73 23.68
C SER A 226 19.79 -13.97 25.00
N CYS A 227 20.77 -14.88 25.02
CA CYS A 227 21.57 -15.14 26.23
C CYS A 227 22.68 -14.11 26.44
N SER A 228 22.96 -13.74 27.70
CA SER A 228 24.15 -12.98 28.09
C SER A 228 25.41 -13.87 28.19
N ARG A 229 26.60 -13.27 28.17
CA ARG A 229 27.88 -14.01 28.33
C ARG A 229 27.95 -14.71 29.68
N GLY A 230 28.15 -16.03 29.65
CA GLY A 230 28.17 -16.92 30.81
C GLY A 230 26.81 -17.52 31.19
N GLU A 231 25.72 -17.09 30.55
CA GLU A 231 24.37 -17.60 30.81
C GLU A 231 24.16 -18.97 30.16
N ASN A 232 23.37 -19.83 30.81
CA ASN A 232 23.14 -21.20 30.36
C ASN A 232 21.89 -21.28 29.46
N ILE A 233 21.99 -21.97 28.32
CA ILE A 233 20.89 -22.16 27.37
C ILE A 233 19.70 -22.94 27.97
N SER A 234 19.90 -23.64 29.10
CA SER A 234 18.82 -24.28 29.86
C SER A 234 17.77 -23.30 30.39
N THR A 235 18.07 -21.99 30.40
CA THR A 235 17.12 -20.93 30.80
C THR A 235 16.22 -20.45 29.65
N GLY A 236 16.20 -21.17 28.51
CA GLY A 236 15.30 -20.88 27.38
C GLY A 236 15.75 -19.72 26.49
N CYS A 237 17.03 -19.36 26.54
CA CYS A 237 17.64 -18.34 25.69
C CYS A 237 18.50 -18.97 24.59
N VAL A 238 18.80 -18.20 23.52
CA VAL A 238 19.65 -18.66 22.40
C VAL A 238 20.93 -17.81 22.34
N CYS A 239 22.10 -18.45 22.16
CA CYS A 239 23.36 -17.73 21.93
C CYS A 239 23.34 -17.10 20.53
N GLN A 240 23.55 -15.78 20.43
CA GLN A 240 23.69 -15.11 19.14
C GLN A 240 25.17 -14.97 18.73
N PRO A 241 25.49 -14.98 17.41
CA PRO A 241 26.84 -14.75 16.92
C PRO A 241 27.39 -13.41 17.47
N PRO A 242 28.67 -13.36 17.90
CA PRO A 242 29.74 -14.34 17.68
C PRO A 242 29.82 -15.48 18.72
N MET A 243 28.95 -15.51 19.74
CA MET A 243 29.06 -16.44 20.86
C MET A 243 28.47 -17.81 20.54
N LYS A 244 29.08 -18.87 21.09
CA LYS A 244 28.59 -20.25 20.94
C LYS A 244 28.44 -20.92 22.32
N ALA A 245 27.51 -21.87 22.42
CA ALA A 245 27.38 -22.68 23.62
C ALA A 245 28.60 -23.59 23.78
N ASN A 246 29.24 -23.56 24.95
CA ASN A 246 30.32 -24.49 25.28
C ASN A 246 29.78 -25.87 25.69
N LYS A 247 30.66 -26.83 25.99
CA LYS A 247 30.28 -28.20 26.41
C LYS A 247 29.44 -28.23 27.71
N SER A 248 29.42 -27.14 28.47
CA SER A 248 28.64 -26.97 29.70
C SER A 248 27.33 -26.18 29.49
N GLY A 249 26.98 -25.86 28.24
CA GLY A 249 25.75 -25.15 27.88
C GLY A 249 25.78 -23.64 28.11
N LYS A 250 26.95 -23.04 28.43
CA LYS A 250 27.07 -21.59 28.63
C LYS A 250 27.46 -20.88 27.33
N CYS A 251 26.85 -19.72 27.06
CA CYS A 251 27.23 -18.88 25.92
C CYS A 251 28.52 -18.10 26.23
N GLN A 252 29.55 -18.27 25.40
CA GLN A 252 30.82 -17.57 25.52
C GLN A 252 31.41 -17.22 24.15
#